data_AF-A0A2E6YMK2-F1
#
_entry.id   AF-A0A2E6YMK2-F1
#
_cell.length_a   1.000
_cell.length_b   1.000
_cell.length_c   1.000
_cell.angle_alpha   90.00
_cell.angle_beta   90.00
_cell.angle_gamma   90.00
#
_symmetry.space_group_name_H-M   'P 1'
#
loop_
_entity.id
_entity.type
_entity.pdbx_description
1 polymer ?
#
loop_
_entity_poly.entity_id
_entity_poly.type
_entity_poly.pdbx_seq_one_letter_code
_entity_poly.pdbx_strand_id
1 'polypeptide(L)'
;MMLHMLHSTQHFDECRALLVASDTLLLMDPSVIESGPERFADLPCPVCVLSEPSTPAADALVEVGIARQISITDWVQLTCHHPHNMVWA
;
A
#
# COMPACT_ATOMS: atom_id res chain seq x y z
N MET A 1 10.86 9.80 -2.10
CA MET A 1 9.45 9.49 -2.42
C MET A 1 9.41 8.49 -3.55
N MET A 2 9.48 7.22 -3.14
CA MET A 2 9.35 6.04 -3.97
C MET A 2 8.03 5.35 -3.64
N LEU A 3 7.38 4.78 -4.67
CA LEU A 3 6.23 3.91 -4.46
C LEU A 3 6.69 2.45 -4.42
N HIS A 4 6.58 1.80 -3.27
CA HIS A 4 6.90 0.39 -3.10
C HIS A 4 5.63 -0.43 -3.34
N MET A 5 5.61 -1.28 -4.36
CA MET A 5 4.47 -2.13 -4.68
C MET A 5 4.76 -3.56 -4.24
N LEU A 6 4.10 -3.99 -3.16
CA LEU A 6 4.29 -5.30 -2.55
C LEU A 6 3.15 -6.24 -2.97
N HIS A 7 3.51 -7.32 -3.66
CA HIS A 7 2.55 -8.33 -4.12
C HIS A 7 2.38 -9.49 -3.13
N SER A 8 3.37 -9.74 -2.29
CA SER A 8 3.40 -10.87 -1.38
C SER A 8 4.14 -10.53 -0.08
N THR A 9 3.95 -11.34 0.97
CA THR A 9 4.69 -11.18 2.23
C THR A 9 6.16 -11.64 2.14
N GLN A 10 6.56 -12.28 1.04
CA GLN A 10 7.88 -12.90 0.88
C GLN A 10 9.02 -11.88 0.99
N HIS A 11 8.86 -10.72 0.36
CA HIS A 11 9.86 -9.64 0.35
C HIS A 11 9.53 -8.50 1.32
N PHE A 12 8.60 -8.72 2.27
CA PHE A 12 8.17 -7.66 3.18
C PHE A 12 9.31 -7.11 4.04
N ASP A 13 10.17 -7.98 4.60
CA ASP A 13 11.25 -7.52 5.48
C ASP A 13 12.33 -6.73 4.72
N GLU A 14 12.62 -7.11 3.48
CA GLU A 14 13.52 -6.37 2.58
C GLU A 14 12.91 -5.03 2.17
N CYS A 15 11.63 -5.02 1.80
CA CYS A 15 10.90 -3.80 1.51
C CYS A 15 10.92 -2.86 2.72
N ARG A 16 10.58 -3.36 3.91
CA ARG A 16 10.58 -2.61 5.17
C ARG A 16 11.93 -1.99 5.50
N ALA A 17 13.04 -2.69 5.22
CA ALA A 17 14.38 -2.17 5.47
C ALA A 17 14.73 -0.96 4.58
N LEU A 18 14.08 -0.79 3.43
CA LEU A 18 14.32 0.30 2.50
C LEU A 18 13.33 1.46 2.63
N LEU A 19 12.21 1.27 3.34
CA LEU A 19 11.18 2.31 3.47
C LEU A 19 11.71 3.50 4.29
N VAL A 20 11.53 4.70 3.75
CA VAL A 20 11.71 5.95 4.49
C VAL A 20 10.40 6.74 4.58
N ALA A 21 10.33 7.73 5.47
CA ALA A 21 9.09 8.47 5.73
C ALA A 21 8.51 9.25 4.54
N SER A 22 9.32 9.49 3.50
CA SER A 22 8.87 10.15 2.27
C SER A 22 8.24 9.20 1.25
N ASP A 23 8.28 7.90 1.49
CA ASP A 23 7.84 6.89 0.53
C ASP A 23 6.37 6.53 0.75
N THR A 24 5.84 5.68 -0.13
CA THR A 24 4.51 5.10 0.03
C THR A 24 4.60 3.60 -0.21
N LEU A 25 4.04 2.80 0.70
CA LEU A 25 3.88 1.37 0.51
C LEU A 25 2.49 1.09 -0.04
N LEU A 26 2.42 0.44 -1.20
CA LEU A 26 1.19 -0.05 -1.80
C LEU A 26 1.17 -1.59 -1.76
N LEU A 27 0.18 -2.13 -1.07
CA LEU A 27 -0.13 -3.55 -1.05
C LEU A 27 -1.06 -3.86 -2.22
N MET A 28 -0.60 -4.71 -3.13
CA MET A 28 -1.35 -5.08 -4.34
C MET A 28 -2.42 -6.14 -4.05
N ASP A 29 -2.30 -6.84 -2.92
CA ASP A 29 -3.22 -7.88 -2.47
C ASP A 29 -3.61 -7.61 -0.99
N PRO A 30 -4.90 -7.49 -0.66
CA PRO A 30 -5.35 -7.27 0.71
C PRO A 30 -5.02 -8.43 1.66
N SER A 31 -4.85 -9.66 1.17
CA SER A 31 -4.47 -10.80 2.02
C SER A 31 -3.12 -10.61 2.72
N VAL A 32 -2.24 -9.77 2.15
CA VAL A 32 -0.93 -9.43 2.71
C VAL A 32 -1.07 -8.74 4.06
N ILE A 33 -2.01 -7.79 4.21
CA ILE A 33 -2.24 -7.12 5.49
C ILE A 33 -3.09 -7.95 6.44
N GLU A 34 -4.07 -8.69 5.93
CA GLU A 34 -4.95 -9.55 6.74
C GLU A 34 -4.15 -10.63 7.49
N SER A 35 -3.06 -11.12 6.89
CA SER A 35 -2.19 -12.13 7.51
C SER A 35 -1.40 -11.64 8.74
N GLY A 36 -1.29 -10.32 8.95
CA GLY A 36 -0.50 -9.77 10.03
C GLY A 36 -0.46 -8.24 10.04
N PRO A 37 -1.57 -7.56 10.42
CA PRO A 37 -1.68 -6.11 10.37
C PRO A 37 -0.63 -5.43 11.26
N GLU A 38 -0.30 -6.01 12.42
CA GLU A 38 0.65 -5.41 13.36
C GLU A 38 2.05 -5.16 12.74
N ARG A 39 2.42 -5.94 11.70
CA ARG A 39 3.71 -5.76 11.01
C ARG A 39 3.81 -4.43 10.26
N PHE A 40 2.69 -3.82 9.89
CA PHE A 40 2.65 -2.57 9.13
C PHE A 40 2.42 -1.34 10.02
N ALA A 41 2.13 -1.53 11.32
CA ALA A 41 1.79 -0.43 12.23
C ALA A 41 2.99 0.49 12.53
N ASP A 42 4.20 -0.07 12.54
CA ASP A 42 5.44 0.64 12.86
C ASP A 42 6.17 1.18 11.61
N LEU A 43 5.51 1.22 10.46
CA LEU A 43 6.15 1.68 9.22
C LEU A 43 6.33 3.21 9.23
N PRO A 44 7.47 3.71 8.72
CA PRO A 44 7.74 5.15 8.71
C PRO A 44 6.90 5.90 7.67
N CYS A 45 6.21 5.19 6.78
CA CYS A 45 5.53 5.73 5.60
C CYS A 45 4.04 5.33 5.57
N PRO A 46 3.19 6.07 4.84
CA PRO A 46 1.81 5.67 4.58
C PRO A 46 1.73 4.31 3.88
N VAL A 47 0.74 3.51 4.29
CA VAL A 47 0.41 2.21 3.71
C VAL A 47 -0.93 2.31 3.01
N CYS A 48 -0.97 1.90 1.75
CA CYS A 48 -2.17 1.82 0.93
C CYS A 48 -2.43 0.35 0.55
N VAL A 49 -3.70 -0.04 0.47
CA VAL A 49 -4.11 -1.37 0.00
C VAL A 49 -4.98 -1.20 -1.23
N LEU A 50 -4.58 -1.82 -2.33
CA LEU A 50 -5.39 -1.90 -3.53
C LEU A 50 -6.53 -2.89 -3.28
N SER A 51 -7.76 -2.39 -3.24
CA SER A 51 -8.94 -3.24 -3.15
C SER A 51 -10.07 -2.59 -3.92
N GLU A 52 -10.72 -3.34 -4.79
CA GLU A 52 -11.89 -2.85 -5.50
C GLU A 52 -13.05 -2.67 -4.51
N PRO A 53 -13.70 -1.50 -4.48
CA PRO A 53 -14.87 -1.33 -3.64
C PRO A 53 -15.98 -2.24 -4.18
N SER A 54 -16.48 -3.13 -3.33
CA SER A 54 -17.60 -4.04 -3.67
C SER A 54 -18.91 -3.29 -3.94
N THR A 55 -18.93 -1.96 -3.80
CA THR A 55 -20.06 -1.07 -4.04
C THR A 55 -19.53 0.32 -4.40
N PRO A 56 -20.04 1.01 -5.44
CA PRO A 56 -19.68 2.39 -5.74
C PRO A 56 -20.37 3.33 -4.76
N ALA A 57 -19.94 3.30 -3.49
CA ALA A 57 -20.48 4.16 -2.46
C ALA A 57 -19.37 5.08 -1.94
N ALA A 58 -19.31 6.25 -2.59
CA ALA A 58 -18.66 7.48 -2.15
C ALA A 58 -17.13 7.44 -2.04
N ASP A 59 -16.52 8.61 -2.30
CA ASP A 59 -15.11 8.97 -2.13
C ASP A 59 -14.59 8.85 -0.67
N ALA A 60 -15.04 7.84 0.06
CA ALA A 60 -14.59 7.58 1.41
C ALA A 60 -13.34 6.71 1.32
N LEU A 61 -12.20 7.33 1.63
CA LEU A 61 -11.03 6.61 2.09
C LEU A 61 -11.42 5.75 3.28
N VAL A 62 -11.63 4.47 3.03
CA VAL A 62 -11.89 3.49 4.08
C VAL A 62 -10.52 3.16 4.67
N GLU A 63 -10.27 3.65 5.88
CA GLU A 63 -9.15 3.17 6.68
C GLU A 63 -9.47 1.75 7.13
N VAL A 64 -8.72 0.78 6.62
CA VAL A 64 -8.78 -0.62 7.07
C VAL A 64 -7.66 -0.80 8.09
N GLY A 65 -7.97 -0.46 9.33
CA GLY A 65 -6.99 -0.45 10.42
C GLY A 65 -5.91 0.61 10.18
N ILE A 66 -4.71 0.16 9.79
CA ILE A 66 -3.50 0.98 9.62
C ILE A 66 -3.21 1.33 8.14
N ALA A 67 -4.00 0.79 7.21
CA ALA A 67 -3.81 1.03 5.78
C ALA A 67 -5.02 1.74 5.17
N ARG A 68 -4.73 2.64 4.24
CA ARG A 68 -5.73 3.32 3.43
C ARG A 68 -6.15 2.42 2.28
N GLN A 69 -7.42 2.07 2.19
CA GLN A 69 -7.92 1.38 1.00
C GLN A 69 -7.96 2.35 -0.18
N ILE A 70 -7.48 1.89 -1.34
CA ILE A 70 -7.46 2.68 -2.58
C ILE A 70 -8.03 1.87 -3.76
N SER A 71 -8.66 2.58 -4.69
CA SER A 71 -9.15 2.01 -5.94
C SER A 71 -8.05 1.93 -7.00
N ILE A 72 -8.34 1.28 -8.14
CA ILE A 72 -7.45 1.29 -9.31
C ILE A 72 -7.20 2.72 -9.81
N THR A 73 -8.22 3.58 -9.79
CA THR A 73 -8.08 4.99 -10.21
C THR A 73 -7.12 5.74 -9.29
N ASP A 74 -7.22 5.53 -7.97
CA ASP A 74 -6.31 6.13 -6.99
C ASP A 74 -4.87 5.62 -7.17
N TRP A 75 -4.70 4.33 -7.51
CA TRP A 75 -3.38 3.77 -7.81
C TRP A 75 -2.76 4.40 -9.07
N VAL A 76 -3.54 4.57 -10.15
CA VAL A 76 -3.10 5.29 -11.35
C VAL A 76 -2.69 6.72 -11.00
N GLN A 77 -3.46 7.41 -10.16
CA GLN A 77 -3.05 8.72 -9.68
C GLN A 77 -1.76 8.67 -8.85
N LEU A 78 -1.63 7.72 -7.92
CA LEU A 78 -0.42 7.57 -7.08
C LEU A 78 0.83 7.34 -7.92
N THR A 79 0.75 6.47 -8.94
CA THR A 79 1.86 6.22 -9.87
C THR A 79 2.21 7.45 -10.71
N CYS A 80 1.24 8.32 -11.02
CA CYS A 80 1.53 9.60 -11.66
C CYS A 80 2.22 10.61 -10.70
N HIS A 81 1.92 10.55 -9.40
CA HIS A 81 2.53 11.42 -8.39
C HIS A 81 3.92 10.94 -7.92
N HIS A 82 4.25 9.66 -8.14
CA HIS A 82 5.54 9.09 -7.79
C HIS A 82 6.38 8.87 -9.06
N PRO A 83 7.51 9.58 -9.23
CA PRO A 83 8.35 9.43 -10.43
C PRO A 83 9.09 8.09 -10.50
N HIS A 84 9.19 7.37 -9.37
CA HIS A 84 9.90 6.11 -9.26
C HIS A 84 9.08 5.09 -8.46
N ASN A 85 9.00 3.88 -9.02
CA ASN A 85 8.29 2.76 -8.43
C ASN A 85 9.25 1.57 -8.26
N MET A 86 9.10 0.82 -7.17
CA MET A 86 9.85 -0.40 -6.89
C MET A 86 8.86 -1.54 -6.67
N VAL A 87 9.01 -2.63 -7.42
CA VAL A 87 8.09 -3.77 -7.39
C VAL A 87 8.74 -4.93 -6.65
N TRP A 88 8.00 -5.50 -5.72
CA TRP A 88 8.38 -6.63 -4.89
C TRP A 88 7.42 -7.78 -5.21
N ALA A 89 7.86 -8.68 -6.08
CA ALA A 89 7.11 -9.85 -6.55
C ALA A 89 7.43 -11.06 -5.68
#